data_AF-A0A4V0X720-F1
#
_entry.id   AF-A0A4V0X720-F1
#
_cell.length_a   1.000
_cell.length_b   1.000
_cell.length_c   1.000
_cell.angle_alpha   90.00
_cell.angle_beta   90.00
_cell.angle_gamma   90.00
#
_symmetry.space_group_name_H-M   'P 1'
#
loop_
_entity.id
_entity.type
_entity.pdbx_description
1 polymer ?
#
loop_
_entity_poly.entity_id
_entity_poly.type
_entity_poly.pdbx_seq_one_letter_code
_entity_poly.pdbx_strand_id
1 'polypeptide(L)'
;MHLLKEFFAHSIRILLGLIFIASGLLKLIPIEPFELNFIDVGVANWLTAPIIARGLIGFELLLGVFLIFNLAMNKFTIKATYSILIFFTFYLIYQILTIGNNGNCGCFGTYLQMTPLESIFKNIAMLSVLVVVQFIPAKWSLPLPKIFIPIFILTAFVSPYILNPPESLIKGHRAGAVNYSLGLKRIYSDTSIIKPVIDLTSGKHIVAFMSLSCGHCRMNALKMHVLQQRNPDFPFYILLNGDTAMFEKSFFDFSKADNIPYSYFNNDDFFSFVDGSLPAIFWLQNDTVKFRSLYTDLNEDDIRNWLNTGAVPSTNDTIRKTPSVQTDTLK
;
A
#
# COMPACT_ATOMS: atom_id res chain seq x y z
N MET A 1 46.87 0.46 17.58
CA MET A 1 46.08 1.56 16.98
C MET A 1 45.49 1.23 15.60
N HIS A 2 46.25 0.62 14.66
CA HIS A 2 45.73 0.28 13.31
C HIS A 2 44.56 -0.72 13.33
N LEU A 3 44.66 -1.81 14.11
CA LEU A 3 43.59 -2.81 14.23
C LEU A 3 42.28 -2.24 14.80
N LEU A 4 42.37 -1.34 15.77
CA LEU A 4 41.19 -0.68 16.36
C LEU A 4 40.48 0.22 15.34
N LYS A 5 41.25 0.97 14.53
CA LYS A 5 40.71 1.81 13.45
C LYS A 5 40.01 0.99 12.38
N GLU A 6 40.62 -0.12 11.95
CA GLU A 6 40.00 -1.04 10.99
C GLU A 6 38.73 -1.65 11.58
N PHE A 7 38.78 -2.21 12.79
CA PHE A 7 37.59 -2.79 13.44
C PHE A 7 36.45 -1.78 13.55
N PHE A 8 36.74 -0.55 13.98
CA PHE A 8 35.77 0.54 14.06
C PHE A 8 35.15 0.88 12.71
N ALA A 9 35.95 0.99 11.65
CA ALA A 9 35.46 1.25 10.28
C ALA A 9 34.53 0.14 9.77
N HIS A 10 34.86 -1.12 10.03
CA HIS A 10 34.01 -2.25 9.65
C HIS A 10 32.68 -2.23 10.42
N SER A 11 32.74 -2.04 11.74
CA SER A 11 31.56 -2.02 12.60
C SER A 11 30.58 -0.92 12.22
N ILE A 12 31.06 0.31 11.99
CA ILE A 12 30.20 1.44 11.59
C ILE A 12 29.58 1.21 10.22
N ARG A 13 30.37 0.74 9.25
CA ARG A 13 29.89 0.46 7.90
C ARG A 13 28.81 -0.64 7.90
N ILE A 14 29.04 -1.73 8.65
CA ILE A 14 28.08 -2.83 8.77
C ILE A 14 26.81 -2.33 9.47
N LEU A 15 26.95 -1.56 10.56
CA LEU A 15 25.80 -0.97 11.26
C LEU A 15 24.97 -0.07 10.33
N LEU A 16 25.62 0.81 9.56
CA LEU A 16 24.93 1.66 8.59
C LEU A 16 24.19 0.82 7.54
N GLY A 17 24.83 -0.23 7.02
CA GLY A 17 24.19 -1.14 6.07
C GLY A 17 23.00 -1.89 6.66
N LEU A 18 23.09 -2.37 7.91
CA LEU A 18 21.99 -3.00 8.64
C LEU A 18 20.80 -2.04 8.82
N ILE A 19 21.06 -0.76 9.10
CA ILE A 19 20.00 0.26 9.19
C ILE A 19 19.27 0.41 7.85
N PHE A 20 19.98 0.40 6.72
CA PHE A 20 19.37 0.44 5.38
C PHE A 20 18.52 -0.81 5.09
N ILE A 21 19.02 -2.00 5.46
CA ILE A 21 18.24 -3.24 5.34
C ILE A 21 16.97 -3.19 6.19
N ALA A 22 17.10 -2.80 7.46
CA ALA A 22 15.95 -2.67 8.36
C ALA A 22 14.93 -1.65 7.85
N SER A 23 15.39 -0.51 7.34
CA SER A 23 14.56 0.52 6.70
C SER A 23 13.74 -0.05 5.54
N GLY A 24 14.37 -0.78 4.62
CA GLY A 24 13.68 -1.39 3.49
C GLY A 24 12.69 -2.47 3.90
N LEU A 25 13.07 -3.36 4.82
CA LEU A 25 12.22 -4.47 5.28
C LEU A 25 11.00 -3.98 6.06
N LEU A 26 11.17 -3.01 6.96
CA LEU A 26 10.05 -2.48 7.75
C LEU A 26 9.05 -1.72 6.87
N LYS A 27 9.50 -1.11 5.77
CA LYS A 27 8.62 -0.53 4.75
C LYS A 27 7.84 -1.57 3.94
N LEU A 28 8.20 -2.85 3.93
CA LEU A 28 7.45 -3.88 3.19
C LEU A 28 6.24 -4.41 3.97
N ILE A 29 6.15 -4.13 5.27
CA ILE A 29 5.20 -4.77 6.17
C ILE A 29 4.52 -3.68 7.02
N PRO A 30 3.33 -3.18 6.63
CA PRO A 30 2.70 -3.23 5.31
C PRO A 30 3.26 -2.11 4.40
N ILE A 31 3.26 -2.28 3.07
CA ILE A 31 3.92 -1.36 2.12
C ILE A 31 3.12 -0.09 1.83
N GLU A 32 1.81 -0.20 1.95
CA GLU A 32 0.84 0.77 1.47
C GLU A 32 0.96 2.14 2.17
N PRO A 33 1.25 2.25 3.48
CA PRO A 33 1.53 3.54 4.12
C PRO A 33 2.71 4.28 3.49
N PHE A 34 3.72 3.56 2.98
CA PHE A 34 4.83 4.19 2.27
C PHE A 34 4.39 4.68 0.89
N GLU A 35 3.53 3.92 0.19
CA GLU A 35 2.93 4.34 -1.10
C GLU A 35 2.08 5.61 -0.96
N LEU A 36 1.27 5.70 0.10
CA LEU A 36 0.40 6.85 0.37
C LEU A 36 1.16 8.15 0.53
N ASN A 37 2.32 8.13 1.17
CA ASN A 37 3.11 9.35 1.37
C ASN A 37 3.42 10.04 0.03
N PHE A 38 3.58 9.29 -1.07
CA PHE A 38 3.78 9.87 -2.41
C PHE A 38 2.49 10.42 -3.02
N ILE A 39 1.35 9.84 -2.69
CA ILE A 39 0.02 10.24 -3.19
C ILE A 39 -0.46 11.50 -2.44
N ASP A 40 -0.35 11.52 -1.11
CA ASP A 40 -0.81 12.62 -0.26
C ASP A 40 -0.09 13.93 -0.58
N VAL A 41 1.21 13.82 -0.87
CA VAL A 41 2.08 14.95 -1.24
C VAL A 41 1.93 15.31 -2.73
N GLY A 42 1.15 14.56 -3.50
CA GLY A 42 0.85 14.83 -4.91
C GLY A 42 1.98 14.52 -5.90
N VAL A 43 2.99 13.75 -5.49
CA VAL A 43 4.17 13.40 -6.32
C VAL A 43 3.91 12.15 -7.17
N ALA A 44 3.00 11.29 -6.74
CA ALA A 44 2.60 10.08 -7.46
C ALA A 44 1.07 9.89 -7.43
N ASN A 45 0.58 8.98 -8.27
CA ASN A 45 -0.81 8.56 -8.28
C ASN A 45 -0.93 7.08 -7.87
N TRP A 46 -2.15 6.57 -7.76
CA TRP A 46 -2.45 5.20 -7.34
C TRP A 46 -1.83 4.11 -8.23
N LEU A 47 -1.43 4.42 -9.46
CA LEU A 47 -0.77 3.48 -10.37
C LEU A 47 0.76 3.57 -10.26
N THR A 48 1.31 4.77 -10.08
CA THR A 48 2.76 5.02 -10.07
C THR A 48 3.38 4.86 -8.69
N ALA A 49 2.64 5.17 -7.62
CA ALA A 49 3.14 5.06 -6.24
C ALA A 49 3.59 3.63 -5.88
N PRO A 50 2.84 2.55 -6.21
CA PRO A 50 3.28 1.18 -5.94
C PRO A 50 4.62 0.82 -6.62
N ILE A 51 4.84 1.32 -7.84
CA ILE A 51 6.08 1.04 -8.61
C ILE A 51 7.26 1.80 -7.99
N ILE A 52 7.08 3.09 -7.71
CA ILE A 52 8.11 3.95 -7.12
C ILE A 52 8.52 3.44 -5.74
N ALA A 53 7.54 3.11 -4.88
CA ALA A 53 7.78 2.62 -3.53
C ALA A 53 8.66 1.35 -3.52
N ARG A 54 8.31 0.34 -4.33
CA ARG A 54 9.08 -0.91 -4.44
C ARG A 54 10.47 -0.69 -5.02
N GLY A 55 10.60 0.21 -6.01
CA GLY A 55 11.90 0.59 -6.56
C GLY A 55 12.81 1.23 -5.51
N LEU A 56 12.29 2.15 -4.71
CA LEU A 56 13.04 2.81 -3.63
C LEU A 56 13.40 1.84 -2.51
N ILE A 57 12.49 0.96 -2.09
CA ILE A 57 12.77 -0.10 -1.12
C ILE A 57 13.88 -1.03 -1.64
N GLY A 58 13.78 -1.46 -2.90
CA GLY A 58 14.82 -2.30 -3.53
C GLY A 58 16.17 -1.61 -3.56
N PHE A 59 16.21 -0.29 -3.79
CA PHE A 59 17.43 0.49 -3.72
C PHE A 59 18.02 0.56 -2.30
N GLU A 60 17.20 0.75 -1.27
CA GLU A 60 17.64 0.71 0.13
C GLU A 60 18.23 -0.65 0.50
N LEU A 61 17.57 -1.74 0.12
CA LEU A 61 18.06 -3.10 0.35
C LEU A 61 19.40 -3.34 -0.36
N LEU A 62 19.50 -2.92 -1.62
CA LEU A 62 20.75 -3.05 -2.40
C LEU A 62 21.90 -2.30 -1.74
N LEU A 63 21.67 -1.05 -1.33
CA LEU A 63 22.70 -0.24 -0.65
C LEU A 63 23.09 -0.83 0.70
N GLY A 64 22.14 -1.36 1.47
CA GLY A 64 22.42 -2.07 2.72
C GLY A 64 23.36 -3.26 2.52
N VAL A 65 23.08 -4.10 1.52
CA VAL A 65 23.95 -5.23 1.13
C VAL A 65 25.33 -4.73 0.70
N PHE A 66 25.40 -3.73 -0.18
CA PHE A 66 26.67 -3.21 -0.69
C PHE A 66 27.52 -2.59 0.42
N LEU A 67 26.88 -1.88 1.37
CA LEU A 67 27.52 -1.35 2.56
C LEU A 67 28.05 -2.47 3.44
N ILE A 68 27.30 -3.55 3.71
CA ILE A 68 27.73 -4.68 4.56
C ILE A 68 28.90 -5.47 3.92
N PHE A 69 28.87 -5.68 2.61
CA PHE A 69 29.86 -6.51 1.90
C PHE A 69 31.03 -5.73 1.28
N ASN A 70 31.08 -4.41 1.43
CA ASN A 70 32.16 -3.55 0.93
C ASN A 70 32.22 -3.56 -0.61
N LEU A 71 31.07 -3.58 -1.26
CA LEU A 71 30.95 -3.70 -2.72
C LEU A 71 30.89 -2.31 -3.35
N ALA A 72 31.70 -2.09 -4.39
CA ALA A 72 31.67 -0.87 -5.22
C ALA A 72 31.71 0.48 -4.46
N MET A 73 32.33 0.54 -3.27
CA MET A 73 32.21 1.66 -2.33
C MET A 73 32.42 3.06 -2.93
N ASN A 74 33.61 3.31 -3.49
CA ASN A 74 33.96 4.66 -3.96
C ASN A 74 33.35 4.99 -5.33
N LYS A 75 33.03 3.97 -6.13
CA LYS A 75 32.49 4.15 -7.48
C LYS A 75 31.00 4.41 -7.47
N PHE A 76 30.27 3.69 -6.62
CA PHE A 76 28.81 3.68 -6.60
C PHE A 76 28.25 3.86 -5.19
N THR A 77 28.53 2.93 -4.26
CA THR A 77 27.77 2.80 -3.00
C THR A 77 27.75 4.07 -2.17
N ILE A 78 28.90 4.68 -1.88
CA ILE A 78 28.96 5.93 -1.09
C ILE A 78 28.17 7.05 -1.78
N LYS A 79 28.36 7.25 -3.09
CA LYS A 79 27.67 8.29 -3.86
C LYS A 79 26.16 8.07 -3.88
N ALA A 80 25.74 6.82 -4.08
CA ALA A 80 24.34 6.41 -4.09
C ALA A 80 23.69 6.58 -2.70
N THR A 81 24.39 6.22 -1.62
CA THR A 81 23.93 6.42 -0.24
C THR A 81 23.78 7.91 0.09
N TYR A 82 24.72 8.77 -0.31
CA TYR A 82 24.54 10.23 -0.20
C TYR A 82 23.31 10.69 -0.97
N SER A 83 23.18 10.28 -2.24
CA SER A 83 22.09 10.70 -3.10
C SER A 83 20.72 10.36 -2.53
N ILE A 84 20.55 9.13 -2.01
CA ILE A 84 19.24 8.70 -1.48
C ILE A 84 18.91 9.38 -0.15
N LEU A 85 19.89 9.57 0.74
CA LEU A 85 19.68 10.28 2.01
C LEU A 85 19.34 11.74 1.77
N ILE A 86 20.03 12.40 0.84
CA ILE A 86 19.75 13.79 0.46
C ILE A 86 18.37 13.89 -0.18
N PHE A 87 18.04 13.00 -1.13
CA PHE A 87 16.72 12.94 -1.76
C PHE A 87 15.60 12.79 -0.73
N PHE A 88 15.68 11.79 0.16
CA PHE A 88 14.66 11.60 1.20
C PHE A 88 14.60 12.76 2.19
N THR A 89 15.72 13.42 2.48
CA THR A 89 15.71 14.61 3.33
C THR A 89 14.95 15.76 2.68
N PHE A 90 15.18 16.04 1.40
CA PHE A 90 14.41 17.05 0.67
C PHE A 90 12.93 16.68 0.55
N TYR A 91 12.63 15.40 0.30
CA TYR A 91 11.26 14.90 0.28
C TYR A 91 10.54 15.12 1.63
N LEU A 92 11.20 14.82 2.75
CA LEU A 92 10.63 15.04 4.09
C LEU A 92 10.44 16.52 4.40
N ILE A 93 11.37 17.39 3.98
CA ILE A 93 11.19 18.84 4.09
C ILE A 93 9.95 19.28 3.32
N TYR A 94 9.77 18.79 2.09
CA TYR A 94 8.60 19.09 1.28
C TYR A 94 7.30 18.58 1.92
N GLN A 95 7.32 17.38 2.53
CA GLN A 95 6.19 16.84 3.31
C GLN A 95 5.84 17.74 4.50
N ILE A 96 6.83 18.24 5.25
CA ILE A 96 6.59 19.17 6.36
C ILE A 96 5.95 20.47 5.87
N LEU A 97 6.38 21.00 4.72
CA LEU A 97 5.84 22.25 4.17
C LEU A 97 4.41 22.13 3.64
N THR A 98 4.00 20.92 3.24
CA THR A 98 2.68 20.67 2.62
C THR A 98 1.65 20.11 3.59
N ILE A 99 2.05 19.15 4.42
CA ILE A 99 1.17 18.38 5.32
C ILE A 99 1.44 18.71 6.81
N GLY A 100 2.62 19.24 7.12
CA GLY A 100 3.06 19.52 8.49
C GLY A 100 3.90 18.40 9.09
N ASN A 101 4.36 18.59 10.33
CA ASN A 101 5.22 17.64 11.05
C ASN A 101 4.44 16.64 11.93
N ASN A 102 3.28 16.18 11.46
CA ASN A 102 2.41 15.30 12.23
C ASN A 102 2.36 13.89 11.61
N GLY A 103 2.14 12.88 12.44
CA GLY A 103 1.98 11.50 11.99
C GLY A 103 3.29 10.79 11.63
N ASN A 104 3.15 9.64 10.97
CA ASN A 104 4.26 8.78 10.59
C ASN A 104 4.68 9.07 9.14
N CYS A 105 5.93 9.48 8.94
CA CYS A 105 6.49 9.74 7.60
C CYS A 105 6.74 8.47 6.75
N GLY A 106 6.54 7.27 7.32
CA GLY A 106 6.67 5.99 6.62
C GLY A 106 8.12 5.58 6.29
N CYS A 107 9.13 6.35 6.69
CA CYS A 107 10.54 6.01 6.41
C CYS A 107 11.03 4.70 7.05
N PHE A 108 10.40 4.20 8.11
CA PHE A 108 10.64 2.87 8.71
C PHE A 108 9.34 2.06 8.82
N GLY A 109 8.39 2.28 7.90
CA GLY A 109 7.09 1.62 7.92
C GLY A 109 6.27 2.01 9.15
N THR A 110 5.31 1.15 9.52
CA THR A 110 4.35 1.43 10.61
C THR A 110 4.78 0.92 11.98
N TYR A 111 5.78 0.04 12.03
CA TYR A 111 6.27 -0.56 13.29
C TYR A 111 7.20 0.38 14.06
N LEU A 112 7.99 1.20 13.35
CA LEU A 112 8.82 2.23 13.96
C LEU A 112 8.37 3.59 13.42
N GLN A 113 7.32 4.12 14.04
CA GLN A 113 6.72 5.38 13.64
C GLN A 113 7.63 6.55 14.05
N MET A 114 7.89 7.43 13.10
CA MET A 114 8.67 8.64 13.34
C MET A 114 8.02 9.81 12.59
N THR A 115 8.04 10.97 13.21
CA THR A 115 7.64 12.22 12.56
C THR A 115 8.60 12.54 11.40
N PRO A 116 8.16 13.35 10.42
CA PRO A 116 9.05 13.80 9.34
C PRO A 116 10.34 14.45 9.86
N LEU A 117 10.26 15.26 10.92
CA LEU A 117 11.42 15.93 11.52
C LEU A 117 12.40 14.94 12.17
N GLU A 118 11.91 13.94 12.90
CA GLU A 118 12.75 12.89 13.47
C GLU A 118 13.49 12.10 12.37
N SER A 119 12.81 11.82 11.26
CA SER A 119 13.42 11.15 10.11
C SER A 119 14.48 12.02 9.41
N ILE A 120 14.32 13.34 9.37
CA ILE A 120 15.35 14.27 8.87
C ILE A 120 16.60 14.20 9.77
N PHE A 121 16.44 14.29 11.10
CA PHE A 121 17.57 14.17 12.03
C PHE A 121 18.29 12.83 11.90
N LYS A 122 17.55 11.73 11.73
CA LYS A 122 18.12 10.43 11.43
C LYS A 122 18.93 10.44 10.12
N ASN A 123 18.39 11.01 9.04
CA ASN A 123 19.11 11.08 7.77
C ASN A 123 20.41 11.90 7.91
N ILE A 124 20.39 13.01 8.65
CA ILE A 124 21.58 13.82 8.95
C ILE A 124 22.61 13.03 9.76
N ALA A 125 22.17 12.25 10.76
CA ALA A 125 23.05 11.36 11.51
C ALA A 125 23.68 10.30 10.61
N MET A 126 22.89 9.67 9.72
CA MET A 126 23.38 8.68 8.75
C MET A 126 24.35 9.29 7.73
N LEU A 127 24.09 10.52 7.27
CA LEU A 127 25.02 11.28 6.43
C LEU A 127 26.35 11.55 7.16
N SER A 128 26.29 11.94 8.43
CA SER A 128 27.48 12.18 9.26
C SER A 128 28.31 10.90 9.43
N VAL A 129 27.64 9.77 9.67
CA VAL A 129 28.28 8.45 9.72
C VAL A 129 28.89 8.07 8.37
N LEU A 130 28.22 8.35 7.26
CA LEU A 130 28.72 8.07 5.92
C LEU A 130 29.98 8.88 5.59
N VAL A 131 30.07 10.14 6.04
CA VAL A 131 31.29 10.97 5.96
C VAL A 131 32.45 10.28 6.69
N VAL A 132 32.23 9.76 7.89
CA VAL A 132 33.26 9.02 8.65
C VAL A 132 33.70 7.76 7.88
N VAL A 133 32.76 6.99 7.32
CA VAL A 133 33.06 5.78 6.53
C VAL A 133 33.89 6.11 5.28
N GLN A 134 33.66 7.27 4.65
CA GLN A 134 34.44 7.73 3.50
C GLN A 134 35.90 8.06 3.84
N PHE A 135 36.14 8.69 4.99
CA PHE A 135 37.49 9.08 5.42
C PHE A 135 38.26 7.97 6.13
N ILE A 136 37.57 6.97 6.68
CA ILE A 136 38.18 5.81 7.32
C ILE A 136 37.72 4.54 6.59
N PRO A 137 38.22 4.29 5.35
CA PRO A 137 37.75 3.17 4.55
C PRO A 137 38.17 1.83 5.15
N ALA A 138 37.20 0.92 5.28
CA ALA A 138 37.43 -0.47 5.64
C ALA A 138 38.23 -1.17 4.53
N LYS A 139 39.41 -1.70 4.86
CA LYS A 139 40.28 -2.37 3.87
C LYS A 139 39.87 -3.79 3.56
N TRP A 140 39.24 -4.49 4.50
CA TRP A 140 38.81 -5.86 4.27
C TRP A 140 37.51 -5.87 3.46
N SER A 141 37.56 -6.62 2.36
CA SER A 141 36.40 -6.98 1.56
C SER A 141 36.25 -8.48 1.64
N LEU A 142 35.01 -8.96 1.75
CA LEU A 142 34.74 -10.37 1.53
C LEU A 142 35.09 -10.69 0.07
N PRO A 143 35.86 -11.76 -0.21
CA PRO A 143 36.23 -12.14 -1.56
C PRO A 143 35.02 -12.78 -2.28
N LEU A 144 33.94 -12.01 -2.43
CA LEU A 144 32.75 -12.43 -3.14
C LEU A 144 33.04 -12.43 -4.64
N PRO A 145 32.84 -13.57 -5.33
CA PRO A 145 32.88 -13.62 -6.78
C PRO A 145 31.97 -12.55 -7.40
N LYS A 146 32.44 -11.85 -8.44
CA LYS A 146 31.68 -10.77 -9.08
C LYS A 146 30.30 -11.20 -9.61
N ILE A 147 30.07 -12.50 -9.80
CA ILE A 147 28.77 -13.08 -10.18
C ILE A 147 27.68 -12.86 -9.12
N PHE A 148 28.03 -12.61 -7.85
CA PHE A 148 27.05 -12.30 -6.82
C PHE A 148 26.48 -10.88 -6.92
N ILE A 149 27.18 -9.94 -7.58
CA ILE A 149 26.70 -8.57 -7.76
C ILE A 149 25.36 -8.52 -8.52
N PRO A 150 25.23 -9.12 -9.73
CA PRO A 150 23.94 -9.12 -10.42
C PRO A 150 22.85 -9.90 -9.66
N ILE A 151 23.23 -10.93 -8.89
CA ILE A 151 22.28 -11.66 -8.02
C ILE A 151 21.72 -10.74 -6.94
N PHE A 152 22.57 -9.97 -6.24
CA PHE A 152 22.11 -9.01 -5.23
C PHE A 152 21.23 -7.92 -5.83
N ILE A 153 21.59 -7.39 -7.01
CA ILE A 153 20.78 -6.40 -7.71
C ILE A 153 19.41 -7.01 -8.06
N LEU A 154 19.38 -8.18 -8.68
CA LEU A 154 18.15 -8.86 -9.06
C LEU A 154 17.28 -9.13 -7.82
N THR A 155 17.84 -9.74 -6.78
CA THR A 155 17.10 -10.05 -5.55
C THR A 155 16.57 -8.79 -4.87
N ALA A 156 17.35 -7.71 -4.77
CA ALA A 156 16.92 -6.48 -4.12
C ALA A 156 15.77 -5.80 -4.87
N PHE A 157 15.77 -5.82 -6.21
CA PHE A 157 14.71 -5.21 -7.01
C PHE A 157 13.51 -6.10 -7.28
N VAL A 158 13.68 -7.43 -7.29
CA VAL A 158 12.59 -8.38 -7.57
C VAL A 158 11.84 -8.77 -6.29
N SER A 159 12.54 -8.96 -5.17
CA SER A 159 11.90 -9.42 -3.93
C SER A 159 10.76 -8.53 -3.41
N PRO A 160 10.79 -7.18 -3.49
CA PRO A 160 9.64 -6.35 -3.12
C PRO A 160 8.38 -6.66 -3.94
N TYR A 161 8.53 -6.98 -5.23
CA TYR A 161 7.42 -7.29 -6.13
C TYR A 161 6.91 -8.73 -5.95
N ILE A 162 7.76 -9.65 -5.51
CA ILE A 162 7.33 -11.02 -5.17
C ILE A 162 6.60 -11.03 -3.82
N LEU A 163 7.18 -10.39 -2.81
CA LEU A 163 6.67 -10.41 -1.44
C LEU A 163 5.40 -9.56 -1.28
N ASN A 164 5.31 -8.47 -2.03
CA ASN A 164 4.16 -7.59 -1.98
C ASN A 164 3.82 -7.15 -3.42
N PRO A 165 3.19 -8.00 -4.24
CA PRO A 165 2.90 -7.67 -5.63
C PRO A 165 1.97 -6.46 -5.72
N PRO A 166 2.23 -5.50 -6.63
CA PRO A 166 1.29 -4.41 -6.84
C PRO A 166 -0.03 -5.00 -7.33
N GLU A 167 -1.14 -4.47 -6.84
CA GLU A 167 -2.48 -5.03 -7.12
C GLU A 167 -2.81 -5.09 -8.62
N SER A 168 -2.25 -4.17 -9.40
CA SER A 168 -2.34 -4.18 -10.87
C SER A 168 -1.77 -5.45 -11.53
N LEU A 169 -0.91 -6.20 -10.84
CA LEU A 169 -0.32 -7.46 -11.31
C LEU A 169 -1.01 -8.70 -10.72
N ILE A 170 -1.90 -8.55 -9.74
CA ILE A 170 -2.61 -9.68 -9.10
C ILE A 170 -3.72 -10.16 -10.04
N LYS A 171 -3.37 -11.08 -10.94
CA LYS A 171 -4.31 -11.82 -11.80
C LYS A 171 -5.27 -12.64 -10.93
N GLY A 172 -6.44 -12.08 -10.63
CA GLY A 172 -7.49 -12.76 -9.87
C GLY A 172 -8.62 -11.84 -9.43
N HIS A 173 -8.33 -10.56 -9.19
CA HIS A 173 -9.33 -9.56 -8.83
C HIS A 173 -9.82 -8.85 -10.08
N ARG A 174 -10.75 -9.48 -10.81
CA ARG A 174 -11.26 -8.91 -12.06
C ARG A 174 -12.20 -7.76 -11.75
N ALA A 175 -11.67 -6.54 -11.86
CA ALA A 175 -12.51 -5.41 -12.19
C ALA A 175 -13.24 -5.71 -13.50
N GLY A 176 -14.52 -5.42 -13.58
CA GLY A 176 -15.28 -5.85 -14.74
C GLY A 176 -16.78 -5.62 -14.63
N ALA A 177 -17.38 -5.45 -15.80
CA ALA A 177 -18.82 -5.44 -15.94
C ALA A 177 -19.38 -6.82 -15.60
N VAL A 178 -20.31 -6.84 -14.67
CA VAL A 178 -21.01 -8.05 -14.20
C VAL A 178 -22.51 -7.75 -14.13
N ASN A 179 -23.33 -8.78 -14.02
CA ASN A 179 -24.78 -8.60 -13.91
C ASN A 179 -25.39 -9.75 -13.11
N TYR A 180 -25.34 -9.66 -11.80
CA TYR A 180 -25.96 -10.60 -10.87
C TYR A 180 -26.51 -9.87 -9.65
N SER A 181 -27.55 -10.41 -9.01
CA SER A 181 -28.06 -9.89 -7.74
C SER A 181 -27.08 -10.24 -6.62
N LEU A 182 -26.69 -9.25 -5.85
CA LEU A 182 -25.81 -9.46 -4.70
C LEU A 182 -26.57 -10.16 -3.55
N GLY A 183 -27.90 -9.99 -3.49
CA GLY A 183 -28.73 -10.60 -2.46
C GLY A 183 -28.70 -9.85 -1.14
N LEU A 184 -28.59 -8.51 -1.19
CA LEU A 184 -28.48 -7.63 -0.02
C LEU A 184 -29.64 -7.75 0.97
N LYS A 185 -30.81 -8.24 0.52
CA LYS A 185 -31.94 -8.53 1.41
C LYS A 185 -31.55 -9.39 2.61
N ARG A 186 -30.56 -10.29 2.46
CA ARG A 186 -30.02 -11.12 3.55
C ARG A 186 -29.43 -10.28 4.70
N ILE A 187 -28.79 -9.16 4.37
CA ILE A 187 -28.22 -8.21 5.35
C ILE A 187 -29.34 -7.50 6.13
N TYR A 188 -30.47 -7.20 5.49
CA TYR A 188 -31.60 -6.52 6.15
C TYR A 188 -32.51 -7.47 6.95
N SER A 189 -32.51 -8.77 6.62
CA SER A 189 -33.27 -9.79 7.34
C SER A 189 -32.59 -10.27 8.62
N ASP A 190 -31.28 -10.09 8.73
CA ASP A 190 -30.52 -10.50 9.91
C ASP A 190 -30.72 -9.50 11.06
N THR A 191 -31.16 -10.00 12.22
CA THR A 191 -31.40 -9.20 13.43
C THR A 191 -30.14 -9.02 14.28
N SER A 192 -29.05 -9.73 13.98
CA SER A 192 -27.77 -9.63 14.68
C SER A 192 -26.89 -8.49 14.19
N ILE A 193 -27.30 -7.81 13.11
CA ILE A 193 -26.53 -6.77 12.41
C ILE A 193 -27.17 -5.40 12.64
N ILE A 194 -26.31 -4.39 12.85
CA ILE A 194 -26.73 -2.99 12.76
C ILE A 194 -27.02 -2.70 11.29
N LYS A 195 -28.31 -2.64 10.95
CA LYS A 195 -28.78 -2.48 9.58
C LYS A 195 -28.21 -1.21 8.94
N PRO A 196 -27.89 -1.25 7.64
CA PRO A 196 -27.48 -0.06 6.94
C PRO A 196 -28.49 1.07 7.10
N VAL A 197 -27.99 2.26 7.41
CA VAL A 197 -28.81 3.47 7.61
C VAL A 197 -29.52 3.89 6.31
N ILE A 198 -28.96 3.48 5.16
CA ILE A 198 -29.53 3.67 3.82
C ILE A 198 -30.02 2.35 3.24
N ASP A 199 -31.04 2.40 2.41
CA ASP A 199 -31.50 1.24 1.63
C ASP A 199 -30.58 1.00 0.42
N LEU A 200 -29.70 0.02 0.55
CA LEU A 200 -28.78 -0.43 -0.49
C LEU A 200 -29.48 -1.29 -1.56
N THR A 201 -30.72 -1.71 -1.32
CA THR A 201 -31.50 -2.54 -2.27
C THR A 201 -32.17 -1.71 -3.36
N SER A 202 -32.20 -0.39 -3.22
CA SER A 202 -32.79 0.55 -4.19
C SER A 202 -31.82 1.68 -4.53
N GLY A 203 -31.83 2.14 -5.78
CA GLY A 203 -30.93 3.20 -6.26
C GLY A 203 -29.55 2.72 -6.69
N LYS A 204 -28.63 3.68 -6.87
CA LYS A 204 -27.24 3.44 -7.25
C LYS A 204 -26.34 3.60 -6.02
N HIS A 205 -25.55 2.57 -5.70
CA HIS A 205 -24.63 2.59 -4.57
C HIS A 205 -23.28 1.99 -4.95
N ILE A 206 -22.19 2.50 -4.36
CA ILE A 206 -20.89 1.86 -4.43
C ILE A 206 -20.58 1.31 -3.03
N VAL A 207 -20.79 0.00 -2.89
CA VAL A 207 -20.70 -0.70 -1.61
C VAL A 207 -19.38 -1.44 -1.53
N ALA A 208 -18.61 -1.16 -0.48
CA ALA A 208 -17.35 -1.82 -0.23
C ALA A 208 -17.42 -2.72 1.00
N PHE A 209 -17.14 -4.01 0.80
CA PHE A 209 -16.95 -4.97 1.87
C PHE A 209 -15.49 -4.95 2.29
N MET A 210 -15.27 -4.79 3.59
CA MET A 210 -13.95 -4.55 4.14
C MET A 210 -13.78 -5.26 5.48
N SER A 211 -12.53 -5.59 5.82
CA SER A 211 -12.16 -6.08 7.14
C SER A 211 -11.33 -5.03 7.88
N LEU A 212 -11.60 -4.86 9.18
CA LEU A 212 -10.89 -3.93 10.06
C LEU A 212 -9.40 -4.26 10.20
N SER A 213 -9.02 -5.53 10.07
CA SER A 213 -7.63 -5.99 10.19
C SER A 213 -6.87 -6.02 8.86
N CYS A 214 -7.55 -5.82 7.72
CA CYS A 214 -6.94 -5.91 6.40
C CYS A 214 -6.28 -4.59 5.96
N GLY A 215 -5.00 -4.65 5.54
CA GLY A 215 -4.25 -3.49 5.04
C GLY A 215 -4.88 -2.85 3.79
N HIS A 216 -5.18 -3.65 2.78
CA HIS A 216 -5.83 -3.17 1.54
C HIS A 216 -7.23 -2.59 1.78
N CYS A 217 -7.95 -3.05 2.81
CA CYS A 217 -9.23 -2.45 3.19
C CYS A 217 -9.07 -1.03 3.74
N ARG A 218 -8.07 -0.81 4.60
CA ARG A 218 -7.76 0.54 5.11
C ARG A 218 -7.41 1.52 3.99
N MET A 219 -6.69 1.03 2.98
CA MET A 219 -6.32 1.79 1.79
C MET A 219 -7.53 2.14 0.93
N ASN A 220 -8.41 1.17 0.68
CA ASN A 220 -9.66 1.42 -0.03
C ASN A 220 -10.54 2.43 0.71
N ALA A 221 -10.69 2.28 2.03
CA ALA A 221 -11.44 3.21 2.86
C ALA A 221 -10.86 4.64 2.79
N LEU A 222 -9.53 4.78 2.84
CA LEU A 222 -8.87 6.07 2.66
C LEU A 222 -9.13 6.67 1.28
N LYS A 223 -9.05 5.87 0.22
CA LYS A 223 -9.31 6.34 -1.15
C LYS A 223 -10.76 6.79 -1.30
N MET A 224 -11.72 6.01 -0.81
CA MET A 224 -13.12 6.38 -0.78
C MET A 224 -13.33 7.67 0.03
N HIS A 225 -12.65 7.82 1.18
CA HIS A 225 -12.72 9.03 2.01
C HIS A 225 -12.32 10.29 1.24
N VAL A 226 -11.17 10.25 0.54
CA VAL A 226 -10.68 11.36 -0.26
C VAL A 226 -11.65 11.72 -1.40
N LEU A 227 -12.24 10.70 -2.04
CA LEU A 227 -13.26 10.91 -3.08
C LEU A 227 -14.55 11.52 -2.49
N GLN A 228 -15.02 11.04 -1.33
CA GLN A 228 -16.20 11.54 -0.63
C GLN A 228 -16.03 12.98 -0.15
N GLN A 229 -14.84 13.36 0.35
CA GLN A 229 -14.56 14.73 0.78
C GLN A 229 -14.73 15.73 -0.37
N ARG A 230 -14.27 15.36 -1.57
CA ARG A 230 -14.38 16.21 -2.77
C ARG A 230 -15.77 16.16 -3.39
N ASN A 231 -16.48 15.04 -3.19
CA ASN A 231 -17.76 14.74 -3.83
C ASN A 231 -18.75 14.18 -2.80
N PRO A 232 -19.39 15.04 -1.98
CA PRO A 232 -20.29 14.58 -0.91
C PRO A 232 -21.53 13.84 -1.41
N ASP A 233 -21.85 13.94 -2.71
CA ASP A 233 -22.96 13.28 -3.38
C ASP A 233 -22.66 11.83 -3.82
N PHE A 234 -21.41 11.37 -3.69
CA PHE A 234 -21.06 10.01 -4.06
C PHE A 234 -21.75 8.99 -3.13
N PRO A 235 -22.40 7.94 -3.69
CA PRO A 235 -23.21 7.02 -2.90
C PRO A 235 -22.34 5.89 -2.34
N PHE A 236 -21.28 6.24 -1.59
CA PHE A 236 -20.42 5.26 -0.94
C PHE A 236 -21.07 4.66 0.29
N TYR A 237 -20.83 3.37 0.50
CA TYR A 237 -21.21 2.66 1.71
C TYR A 237 -20.18 1.59 2.07
N ILE A 238 -19.87 1.41 3.35
CA ILE A 238 -18.90 0.42 3.82
C ILE A 238 -19.56 -0.63 4.72
N LEU A 239 -19.33 -1.90 4.41
CA LEU A 239 -19.66 -3.03 5.28
C LEU A 239 -18.39 -3.58 5.92
N LEU A 240 -18.25 -3.42 7.24
CA LEU A 240 -17.05 -3.76 8.00
C LEU A 240 -17.19 -5.09 8.72
N ASN A 241 -16.17 -5.94 8.61
CA ASN A 241 -16.04 -7.17 9.39
C ASN A 241 -14.78 -7.13 10.28
N GLY A 242 -14.85 -7.75 11.45
CA GLY A 242 -13.72 -7.95 12.36
C GLY A 242 -13.97 -7.48 13.79
N ASP A 243 -12.99 -7.73 14.65
CA ASP A 243 -13.00 -7.33 16.06
C ASP A 243 -12.90 -5.80 16.20
N THR A 244 -14.00 -5.17 16.60
CA THR A 244 -14.11 -3.72 16.77
C THR A 244 -13.26 -3.22 17.94
N ALA A 245 -13.17 -3.98 19.04
CA ALA A 245 -12.38 -3.60 20.20
C ALA A 245 -10.88 -3.55 19.87
N MET A 246 -10.42 -4.46 19.01
CA MET A 246 -9.01 -4.53 18.63
C MET A 246 -8.63 -3.56 17.51
N PHE A 247 -9.45 -3.43 16.47
CA PHE A 247 -8.99 -2.84 15.21
C PHE A 247 -9.68 -1.55 14.79
N GLU A 248 -10.88 -1.24 15.30
CA GLU A 248 -11.70 -0.10 14.86
C GLU A 248 -10.95 1.22 14.91
N LYS A 249 -10.42 1.57 16.10
CA LYS A 249 -9.67 2.81 16.30
C LYS A 249 -8.52 2.92 15.29
N SER A 250 -7.73 1.86 15.14
CA SER A 250 -6.59 1.87 14.22
C SER A 250 -7.01 1.96 12.74
N PHE A 251 -8.18 1.43 12.37
CA PHE A 251 -8.72 1.48 11.01
C PHE A 251 -9.17 2.89 10.65
N PHE A 252 -9.96 3.54 11.52
CA PHE A 252 -10.46 4.89 11.29
C PHE A 252 -9.38 5.96 11.50
N ASP A 253 -8.46 5.77 12.45
CA ASP A 253 -7.31 6.67 12.63
C ASP A 253 -6.45 6.75 11.35
N PHE A 254 -6.30 5.63 10.63
CA PHE A 254 -5.56 5.56 9.38
C PHE A 254 -6.39 6.06 8.19
N SER A 255 -7.59 5.50 7.99
CA SER A 255 -8.39 5.74 6.78
C SER A 255 -9.14 7.06 6.76
N LYS A 256 -9.38 7.65 7.94
CA LYS A 256 -10.23 8.85 8.11
C LYS A 256 -11.65 8.68 7.52
N ALA A 257 -12.08 7.46 7.27
CA ALA A 257 -13.32 7.16 6.56
C ALA A 257 -14.58 7.29 7.42
N ASP A 258 -14.53 8.06 8.53
CA ASP A 258 -15.67 8.37 9.38
C ASP A 258 -16.72 9.26 8.69
N ASN A 259 -16.36 9.88 7.56
CA ASN A 259 -17.28 10.64 6.71
C ASN A 259 -18.09 9.78 5.71
N ILE A 260 -17.89 8.47 5.67
CA ILE A 260 -18.63 7.55 4.80
C ILE A 260 -19.59 6.73 5.66
N PRO A 261 -20.86 6.56 5.27
CA PRO A 261 -21.78 5.69 5.99
C PRO A 261 -21.27 4.23 6.03
N TYR A 262 -21.30 3.61 7.21
CA TYR A 262 -20.85 2.23 7.40
C TYR A 262 -21.74 1.45 8.38
N SER A 263 -21.66 0.12 8.30
CA SER A 263 -22.26 -0.81 9.27
C SER A 263 -21.33 -2.00 9.50
N TYR A 264 -21.37 -2.56 10.71
CA TYR A 264 -20.67 -3.80 11.04
C TYR A 264 -21.45 -5.02 10.59
N PHE A 265 -20.84 -5.86 9.76
CA PHE A 265 -21.37 -7.13 9.28
C PHE A 265 -20.47 -8.29 9.77
N ASN A 266 -20.61 -8.62 11.06
CA ASN A 266 -19.83 -9.65 11.77
C ASN A 266 -20.58 -10.99 11.84
N ASN A 267 -20.94 -11.55 10.68
CA ASN A 267 -21.60 -12.86 10.54
C ASN A 267 -20.81 -13.71 9.52
N ASP A 268 -20.90 -15.04 9.64
CA ASP A 268 -20.42 -16.06 8.71
C ASP A 268 -20.86 -15.79 7.26
N ASP A 269 -22.03 -15.19 7.07
CA ASP A 269 -22.53 -14.80 5.75
C ASP A 269 -21.67 -13.74 5.05
N PHE A 270 -20.87 -12.94 5.77
CA PHE A 270 -20.03 -11.88 5.20
C PHE A 270 -19.14 -12.38 4.05
N PHE A 271 -18.48 -13.52 4.27
CA PHE A 271 -17.55 -14.07 3.29
C PHE A 271 -18.24 -14.66 2.06
N SER A 272 -19.54 -14.99 2.16
CA SER A 272 -20.34 -15.47 1.03
C SER A 272 -20.57 -14.40 -0.06
N PHE A 273 -20.44 -13.12 0.29
CA PHE A 273 -20.62 -12.00 -0.65
C PHE A 273 -19.36 -11.61 -1.44
N VAL A 274 -18.17 -11.97 -0.93
CA VAL A 274 -16.90 -11.38 -1.38
C VAL A 274 -15.96 -12.37 -2.08
N ASP A 275 -16.42 -13.62 -2.28
CA ASP A 275 -15.64 -14.74 -2.84
C ASP A 275 -14.29 -14.94 -2.12
N GLY A 276 -14.23 -14.63 -0.81
CA GLY A 276 -13.02 -14.73 0.00
C GLY A 276 -11.96 -13.64 -0.22
N SER A 277 -12.23 -12.64 -1.06
CA SER A 277 -11.29 -11.56 -1.40
C SER A 277 -11.75 -10.21 -0.86
N LEU A 278 -10.90 -9.53 -0.09
CA LEU A 278 -11.15 -8.20 0.46
C LEU A 278 -10.01 -7.22 0.11
N PRO A 279 -10.30 -5.93 -0.10
CA PRO A 279 -11.64 -5.34 -0.15
C PRO A 279 -12.39 -5.77 -1.42
N ALA A 280 -13.72 -5.89 -1.32
CA ALA A 280 -14.58 -6.12 -2.48
C ALA A 280 -15.49 -4.91 -2.70
N ILE A 281 -15.40 -4.29 -3.87
CA ILE A 281 -16.16 -3.07 -4.19
C ILE A 281 -17.16 -3.39 -5.30
N PHE A 282 -18.43 -3.13 -5.02
CA PHE A 282 -19.55 -3.42 -5.92
C PHE A 282 -20.30 -2.14 -6.27
N TRP A 283 -20.48 -1.90 -7.56
CA TRP A 283 -21.28 -0.81 -8.09
C TRP A 283 -22.67 -1.39 -8.35
N LEU A 284 -23.60 -1.05 -7.48
CA LEU A 284 -24.93 -1.62 -7.40
C LEU A 284 -25.96 -0.72 -8.05
N GLN A 285 -26.92 -1.31 -8.74
CA GLN A 285 -28.15 -0.65 -9.17
C GLN A 285 -29.33 -1.55 -8.80
N ASN A 286 -30.13 -1.14 -7.82
CA ASN A 286 -31.28 -1.90 -7.31
C ASN A 286 -30.91 -3.37 -6.96
N ASP A 287 -29.96 -3.57 -6.02
CA ASP A 287 -29.41 -4.88 -5.61
C ASP A 287 -28.64 -5.66 -6.70
N THR A 288 -28.59 -5.16 -7.93
CA THR A 288 -27.84 -5.80 -9.02
C THR A 288 -26.44 -5.22 -9.12
N VAL A 289 -25.41 -6.07 -9.02
CA VAL A 289 -24.02 -5.68 -9.29
C VAL A 289 -23.87 -5.42 -10.77
N LYS A 290 -23.50 -4.18 -11.14
CA LYS A 290 -23.20 -3.77 -12.51
C LYS A 290 -21.71 -3.77 -12.81
N PHE A 291 -20.90 -3.52 -11.79
CA PHE A 291 -19.44 -3.51 -11.91
C PHE A 291 -18.81 -3.96 -10.60
N ARG A 292 -17.77 -4.78 -10.69
CA ARG A 292 -16.82 -5.01 -9.59
C ARG A 292 -15.60 -4.15 -9.89
N SER A 293 -15.10 -3.41 -8.90
CA SER A 293 -13.88 -2.60 -9.06
C SER A 293 -12.83 -2.99 -8.04
N LEU A 294 -11.56 -2.77 -8.38
CA LEU A 294 -10.50 -2.59 -7.39
C LEU A 294 -10.56 -1.18 -6.81
N TYR A 295 -9.92 -0.95 -5.68
CA TYR A 295 -9.84 0.43 -5.20
C TYR A 295 -9.00 1.26 -6.17
N THR A 296 -8.00 0.69 -6.85
CA THR A 296 -7.19 1.38 -7.86
C THR A 296 -8.04 1.92 -9.03
N ASP A 297 -9.13 1.23 -9.39
CA ASP A 297 -10.04 1.66 -10.46
C ASP A 297 -10.99 2.78 -10.05
N LEU A 298 -11.23 2.99 -8.74
CA LEU A 298 -12.10 4.07 -8.27
C LEU A 298 -11.52 5.43 -8.68
N ASN A 299 -12.19 6.13 -9.58
CA ASN A 299 -11.84 7.50 -9.96
C ASN A 299 -13.10 8.33 -10.15
N GLU A 300 -12.94 9.65 -10.05
CA GLU A 300 -14.07 10.58 -10.03
C GLU A 300 -14.90 10.55 -11.31
N ASP A 301 -14.23 10.56 -12.48
CA ASP A 301 -14.89 10.65 -13.79
C ASP A 301 -15.77 9.42 -14.06
N ASP A 302 -15.26 8.24 -13.76
CA ASP A 302 -15.98 6.99 -13.93
C ASP A 302 -17.21 6.90 -13.01
N ILE A 303 -17.06 7.32 -11.75
CA ILE A 303 -18.17 7.36 -10.79
C ILE A 303 -19.24 8.31 -11.30
N ARG A 304 -18.87 9.54 -11.70
CA ARG A 304 -19.82 10.53 -12.23
C ARG A 304 -20.51 10.03 -13.49
N ASN A 305 -19.76 9.44 -14.43
CA ASN A 305 -20.33 8.88 -15.64
C ASN A 305 -21.35 7.79 -15.31
N TRP A 306 -21.03 6.88 -14.41
CA TRP A 306 -21.97 5.84 -13.98
C TRP A 306 -23.20 6.39 -13.28
N LEU A 307 -23.06 7.41 -12.42
CA LEU A 307 -24.20 8.05 -11.78
C LEU A 307 -25.13 8.70 -12.81
N ASN A 308 -24.58 9.38 -13.82
CA ASN A 308 -25.34 10.10 -14.84
C ASN A 308 -25.96 9.19 -15.92
N THR A 309 -25.19 8.25 -16.46
CA THR A 309 -25.58 7.46 -17.64
C THR A 309 -25.91 6.01 -17.30
N GLY A 310 -25.43 5.50 -16.16
CA GLY A 310 -25.46 4.07 -15.83
C GLY A 310 -24.38 3.25 -16.55
N ALA A 311 -23.55 3.87 -17.41
CA ALA A 311 -22.43 3.20 -18.04
C ALA A 311 -21.35 2.88 -17.00
N VAL A 312 -20.88 1.64 -17.01
CA VAL A 312 -19.78 1.20 -16.14
C VAL A 312 -18.43 1.45 -16.81
N PRO A 313 -17.33 1.53 -16.04
CA PRO A 313 -16.00 1.76 -16.60
C PRO A 313 -15.63 0.74 -17.68
N SER A 314 -15.01 1.21 -18.76
CA SER A 314 -14.47 0.31 -19.78
C SER A 314 -13.22 -0.38 -19.24
N THR A 315 -13.31 -1.67 -18.96
CA THR A 315 -12.12 -2.46 -18.67
C THR A 315 -11.41 -2.73 -19.99
N ASN A 316 -10.12 -2.41 -20.06
CA ASN A 316 -9.27 -2.73 -21.21
C ASN A 316 -8.95 -4.25 -21.32
N ASP A 317 -9.83 -5.12 -20.84
CA ASP A 317 -9.68 -6.57 -20.89
C ASP A 317 -10.70 -7.16 -21.87
N THR A 318 -10.30 -7.15 -23.14
CA THR A 318 -10.67 -8.21 -24.06
C THR A 318 -10.13 -9.52 -23.48
N ILE A 319 -10.93 -10.31 -22.74
CA ILE A 319 -10.87 -11.79 -22.66
C ILE A 319 -11.94 -12.33 -21.70
N ARG A 320 -12.83 -13.15 -22.29
CA ARG A 320 -13.72 -14.19 -21.71
C ARG A 320 -15.02 -13.76 -21.00
N LYS A 321 -16.11 -13.94 -21.77
CA LYS A 321 -17.42 -14.42 -21.31
C LYS A 321 -17.25 -15.46 -20.19
N THR A 322 -17.90 -15.25 -19.06
CA THR A 322 -18.16 -16.27 -18.05
C THR A 322 -18.95 -17.43 -18.68
N PRO A 323 -18.71 -18.71 -18.32
CA PRO A 323 -19.54 -19.80 -18.79
C PRO A 323 -20.95 -19.66 -18.20
N SER A 324 -21.95 -19.87 -19.04
CA SER A 324 -23.32 -20.12 -18.62
C SER A 324 -23.33 -21.24 -17.57
N VAL A 325 -23.95 -20.98 -16.42
CA VAL A 325 -24.40 -22.04 -15.50
C VAL A 325 -25.39 -22.90 -16.28
N GLN A 326 -24.91 -24.06 -16.74
CA GLN A 326 -25.78 -25.12 -17.25
C GLN A 326 -26.56 -25.67 -16.07
N THR A 327 -27.85 -25.37 -16.04
CA THR A 327 -28.85 -26.14 -15.29
C THR A 327 -28.98 -27.50 -15.97
N ASP A 328 -28.17 -28.46 -15.53
CA ASP A 328 -28.45 -29.86 -15.83
C ASP A 328 -29.69 -30.29 -15.04
N THR A 329 -30.67 -30.68 -15.83
CA THR A 329 -31.97 -31.19 -15.42
C THR A 329 -31.76 -32.62 -14.92
N LEU A 330 -32.11 -32.86 -13.65
CA LEU A 330 -32.31 -34.20 -13.11
C LEU A 330 -33.51 -34.84 -13.84
N LYS A 331 -33.23 -35.92 -14.57
CA LYS A 331 -34.15 -37.03 -14.83
C LYS A 331 -33.43 -38.33 -14.53
#